data_AF-A0A379KDF6-F1
#
_entry.id   AF-A0A379KDF6-F1
#
_cell.length_a   1.000
_cell.length_b   1.000
_cell.length_c   1.000
_cell.angle_alpha   90.00
_cell.angle_beta   90.00
_cell.angle_gamma   90.00
#
_symmetry.space_group_name_H-M   'P 1'
#
loop_
_entity.id
_entity.type
_entity.pdbx_description
1 polymer ?
#
loop_
_entity_poly.entity_id
_entity_poly.type
_entity_poly.pdbx_seq_one_letter_code
_entity_poly.pdbx_strand_id
1 'polypeptide(L)'
;MAIACSVDWNLLLEYLKVFITWPMVAAIFGAIALRSFRDEIKALINRISSLKLLGQEVAAPQQARLAEEAAEVAAQVSPAPNPAPDLEGLQLSNEQVTEVRRLFESERAAARIWEYRYLNYFFTADTQAVLSWIIGTGGVSVDTYEAFWMPRISLAGERTAILTALQMHQCISIEGPMISATPKGKEYAEWPERRTLSANPGA
;
A
#
# COMPACT_ATOMS: atom_id res chain seq x y z
N MET A 1 -4.04 -11.73 -83.16
CA MET A 1 -3.70 -10.49 -82.41
C MET A 1 -3.79 -10.79 -80.93
N ALA A 2 -2.66 -10.89 -80.24
CA ALA A 2 -2.63 -11.02 -78.78
C ALA A 2 -1.59 -10.01 -78.28
N ILE A 3 -2.07 -8.91 -77.69
CA ILE A 3 -1.23 -7.92 -77.03
C ILE A 3 -1.02 -8.44 -75.61
N ALA A 4 0.15 -9.00 -75.35
CA ALA A 4 0.56 -9.33 -74.00
C ALA A 4 0.87 -8.01 -73.27
N CYS A 5 0.01 -7.63 -72.32
CA CYS A 5 0.26 -6.52 -71.40
C CYS A 5 1.51 -6.84 -70.56
N SER A 6 2.64 -6.22 -70.90
CA SER A 6 3.83 -6.25 -70.06
C SER A 6 3.54 -5.45 -68.79
N VAL A 7 3.39 -6.14 -67.66
CA VAL A 7 3.30 -5.49 -66.35
C VAL A 7 4.64 -4.83 -66.07
N ASP A 8 4.62 -3.51 -65.87
CA ASP A 8 5.81 -2.74 -65.59
C ASP A 8 6.22 -2.95 -64.13
N TRP A 9 7.09 -3.93 -63.91
CA TRP A 9 7.50 -4.41 -62.59
C TRP A 9 8.17 -3.32 -61.74
N ASN A 10 8.83 -2.35 -62.37
CA ASN A 10 9.42 -1.21 -61.66
C ASN A 10 8.36 -0.32 -61.03
N LEU A 11 7.26 -0.07 -61.76
CA LEU A 11 6.13 0.72 -61.26
C LEU A 11 5.46 0.00 -60.08
N LEU A 12 5.29 -1.32 -60.19
CA LEU A 12 4.69 -2.14 -59.13
C LEU A 12 5.55 -2.16 -57.86
N LEU A 13 6.87 -2.18 -57.99
CA LEU A 13 7.80 -2.11 -56.86
C LEU A 13 7.83 -0.73 -56.20
N GLU A 14 7.69 0.35 -56.96
CA GLU A 14 7.55 1.70 -56.38
C GLU A 14 6.26 1.84 -55.58
N TYR A 15 5.13 1.36 -56.08
CA TYR A 15 3.89 1.34 -55.31
C TYR A 15 4.00 0.46 -54.07
N LEU A 16 4.61 -0.73 -54.18
CA LEU A 16 4.83 -1.61 -53.03
C LEU A 16 5.69 -0.96 -51.95
N LYS A 17 6.73 -0.21 -52.34
CA LYS A 17 7.55 0.57 -51.41
C LYS A 17 6.73 1.63 -50.68
N VAL A 18 5.82 2.33 -51.37
CA VAL A 18 4.92 3.32 -50.74
C VAL A 18 3.99 2.65 -49.72
N PHE A 19 3.47 1.47 -50.02
CA PHE A 19 2.62 0.71 -49.09
C PHE A 19 3.38 0.12 -47.90
N ILE A 20 4.67 -0.21 -48.06
CA ILE A 20 5.56 -0.70 -46.99
C ILE A 20 6.33 0.47 -46.33
N THR A 21 5.90 1.73 -46.53
CA THR A 21 6.47 2.83 -45.75
C THR A 21 6.08 2.68 -44.28
N TRP A 22 7.03 3.01 -43.40
CA TRP A 22 6.87 2.94 -41.95
C TRP A 22 5.55 3.55 -41.43
N PRO A 23 5.07 4.72 -41.91
CA PRO A 23 3.79 5.29 -41.46
C PRO A 23 2.58 4.43 -41.81
N MET A 24 2.56 3.80 -42.99
CA MET A 24 1.44 2.95 -43.42
C MET A 24 1.40 1.64 -42.62
N VAL A 25 2.56 1.02 -42.40
CA VAL A 25 2.68 -0.17 -41.56
C VAL A 25 2.26 0.15 -40.13
N ALA A 26 2.73 1.25 -39.55
CA ALA A 26 2.35 1.70 -38.21
C ALA A 26 0.85 1.99 -38.09
N ALA A 27 0.23 2.60 -39.10
CA ALA A 27 -1.21 2.88 -39.11
C ALA A 27 -2.04 1.59 -39.13
N ILE A 28 -1.65 0.60 -39.96
CA ILE A 28 -2.31 -0.71 -40.03
C ILE A 28 -2.17 -1.46 -38.70
N PHE A 29 -0.96 -1.53 -38.15
CA PHE A 29 -0.72 -2.15 -36.84
C PHE A 29 -1.49 -1.45 -35.72
N GLY A 30 -1.51 -0.12 -35.72
CA GLY A 30 -2.27 0.68 -34.77
C GLY A 30 -3.78 0.40 -34.85
N ALA A 31 -4.34 0.29 -36.06
CA ALA A 31 -5.75 -0.05 -36.25
C ALA A 31 -6.08 -1.48 -35.76
N ILE A 32 -5.20 -2.44 -36.02
CA ILE A 32 -5.35 -3.83 -35.54
C ILE A 32 -5.27 -3.88 -34.02
N ALA A 33 -4.28 -3.21 -33.42
CA ALA A 33 -4.12 -3.12 -31.97
C ALA A 33 -5.35 -2.45 -31.33
N LEU A 34 -5.82 -1.32 -31.87
CA LEU A 34 -7.00 -0.62 -31.37
C LEU A 34 -8.27 -1.48 -31.43
N ARG A 35 -8.38 -2.35 -32.45
CA ARG A 35 -9.50 -3.30 -32.57
C ARG A 35 -9.39 -4.43 -31.56
N SER A 36 -8.19 -5.01 -31.38
CA SER A 36 -7.96 -6.15 -30.48
C SER A 36 -8.05 -5.74 -29.01
N PHE A 37 -7.56 -4.55 -28.67
CA PHE A 37 -7.54 -4.01 -27.30
C PHE A 37 -8.69 -3.04 -27.02
N ARG A 38 -9.74 -3.04 -27.86
CA ARG A 38 -10.87 -2.11 -27.72
C ARG A 38 -11.51 -2.19 -26.33
N ASP A 39 -11.64 -3.40 -25.78
CA ASP A 39 -12.30 -3.60 -24.49
C ASP A 39 -11.39 -3.21 -23.32
N GLU A 40 -10.07 -3.46 -23.42
CA GLU A 40 -9.09 -2.99 -22.45
C GLU A 40 -8.93 -1.46 -22.45
N ILE A 41 -8.93 -0.84 -23.64
CA ILE A 41 -8.87 0.62 -23.79
C ILE A 41 -10.16 1.25 -23.27
N LYS A 42 -11.33 0.65 -23.52
CA LYS A 42 -12.59 1.10 -22.89
C LYS A 42 -12.53 0.97 -21.37
N ALA A 43 -11.98 -0.13 -20.84
CA ALA A 43 -11.82 -0.30 -19.40
C ALA A 43 -10.87 0.75 -18.81
N LEU A 44 -9.78 1.07 -19.50
CA LEU A 44 -8.82 2.11 -19.12
C LEU A 44 -9.46 3.50 -19.19
N ILE A 45 -10.21 3.81 -20.24
CA ILE A 45 -10.93 5.08 -20.40
C ILE A 45 -11.99 5.23 -19.30
N ASN A 46 -12.77 4.19 -19.01
CA ASN A 46 -13.74 4.22 -17.90
C ASN A 46 -13.02 4.50 -16.57
N ARG A 47 -11.88 3.86 -16.32
CA ARG A 47 -11.08 4.04 -15.11
C ARG A 47 -10.43 5.43 -15.03
N ILE A 48 -10.02 6.01 -16.15
CA ILE A 48 -9.48 7.38 -16.21
C ILE A 48 -10.61 8.42 -16.07
N SER A 49 -11.80 8.14 -16.62
CA SER A 49 -12.97 9.00 -16.48
C SER A 49 -13.49 9.05 -15.05
N SER A 50 -13.36 7.96 -14.28
CA SER A 50 -13.63 7.97 -12.83
C SER A 50 -12.56 8.69 -12.02
N LEU A 51 -11.38 8.95 -12.60
CA LEU A 51 -10.24 9.60 -11.92
C LEU A 51 -10.17 11.12 -12.13
N LYS A 52 -11.08 11.72 -12.91
CA LYS A 52 -11.11 13.18 -13.12
C LYS A 52 -12.53 13.72 -13.11
N LEU A 53 -13.08 13.87 -11.91
CA LEU A 53 -14.01 14.97 -11.64
C LEU A 53 -13.81 15.50 -10.22
N LEU A 54 -13.01 16.56 -10.13
CA LEU A 54 -12.94 17.53 -9.04
C LEU A 54 -12.78 16.99 -7.60
N GLY A 55 -11.53 16.93 -7.13
CA GLY A 55 -11.17 17.35 -5.77
C GLY A 55 -11.76 16.59 -4.57
N GLN A 56 -12.40 15.44 -4.76
CA GLN A 56 -12.79 14.54 -3.68
C GLN A 56 -12.23 13.13 -3.91
N GLU A 57 -11.61 12.60 -2.87
CA GLU A 57 -11.09 11.24 -2.79
C GLU A 57 -12.22 10.23 -2.95
N VAL A 58 -12.17 9.39 -3.98
CA VAL A 58 -12.96 8.16 -4.01
C VAL A 58 -12.08 7.00 -4.48
N ALA A 59 -11.77 6.17 -3.49
CA ALA A 59 -11.40 4.76 -3.48
C ALA A 59 -10.84 4.14 -4.77
N ALA A 60 -9.62 3.64 -4.65
CA ALA A 60 -8.99 2.79 -5.64
C ALA A 60 -9.92 1.61 -6.02
N PRO A 61 -10.01 1.21 -7.30
CA PRO A 61 -10.83 0.06 -7.71
C PRO A 61 -10.39 -1.28 -7.11
N GLN A 62 -9.21 -1.35 -6.47
CA GLN A 62 -8.84 -2.46 -5.61
C GLN A 62 -9.65 -2.50 -4.31
N GLN A 63 -9.98 -1.36 -3.70
CA GLN A 63 -10.88 -1.30 -2.55
C GLN A 63 -12.31 -1.64 -2.94
N ALA A 64 -12.76 -1.33 -4.15
CA ALA A 64 -14.08 -1.76 -4.63
C ALA A 64 -14.14 -3.29 -4.79
N ARG A 65 -13.13 -3.93 -5.40
CA ARG A 65 -13.07 -5.41 -5.50
C ARG A 65 -12.87 -6.09 -4.16
N LEU A 66 -12.06 -5.53 -3.26
CA LEU A 66 -11.91 -6.02 -1.89
C LEU A 66 -13.18 -5.80 -1.07
N ALA A 67 -13.95 -4.73 -1.32
CA ALA A 67 -15.24 -4.50 -0.70
C ALA A 67 -16.33 -5.41 -1.27
N GLU A 68 -16.26 -5.78 -2.56
CA GLU A 68 -17.18 -6.73 -3.20
C GLU A 68 -16.89 -8.16 -2.72
N GLU A 69 -15.62 -8.58 -2.67
CA GLU A 69 -15.21 -9.86 -2.05
C GLU A 69 -15.51 -9.86 -0.54
N ALA A 70 -15.30 -8.75 0.18
CA ALA A 70 -15.68 -8.65 1.59
C ALA A 70 -17.20 -8.65 1.78
N ALA A 71 -17.98 -8.13 0.84
CA ALA A 71 -19.45 -8.15 0.88
C ALA A 71 -20.00 -9.55 0.57
N GLU A 72 -19.42 -10.28 -0.38
CA GLU A 72 -19.79 -11.68 -0.65
C GLU A 72 -19.40 -12.61 0.51
N VAL A 73 -18.25 -12.39 1.14
CA VAL A 73 -17.85 -13.12 2.36
C VAL A 73 -18.70 -12.72 3.57
N ALA A 74 -19.06 -11.44 3.71
CA ALA A 74 -19.96 -10.97 4.78
C ALA A 74 -21.40 -11.47 4.62
N ALA A 75 -21.85 -11.70 3.37
CA ALA A 75 -23.18 -12.25 3.09
C ALA A 75 -23.31 -13.75 3.45
N GLN A 76 -22.21 -14.50 3.46
CA GLN A 76 -22.21 -15.94 3.80
C GLN A 76 -21.83 -16.24 5.26
N VAL A 77 -21.34 -15.26 6.02
CA VAL A 77 -20.88 -15.47 7.42
C VAL A 77 -21.46 -14.43 8.38
N SER A 78 -22.72 -14.06 8.24
CA SER A 78 -23.48 -13.63 9.42
C SER A 78 -23.97 -14.89 10.13
N PRO A 79 -23.28 -15.39 11.18
CA PRO A 79 -23.96 -16.29 12.10
C PRO A 79 -25.23 -15.55 12.54
N ALA A 80 -26.36 -16.27 12.58
CA ALA A 80 -27.59 -15.74 13.16
C ALA A 80 -27.26 -14.98 14.45
N PRO A 81 -27.92 -13.84 14.73
CA PRO A 81 -27.63 -13.07 15.93
C PRO A 81 -27.86 -13.99 17.13
N ASN A 82 -26.79 -14.57 17.65
CA ASN A 82 -26.83 -15.23 18.93
C ASN A 82 -27.29 -14.13 19.89
N PRO A 83 -28.36 -14.36 20.67
CA PRO A 83 -28.71 -13.42 21.72
C PRO A 83 -27.43 -13.20 22.52
N ALA A 84 -27.01 -11.93 22.62
CA ALA A 84 -25.84 -11.58 23.42
C ALA A 84 -26.01 -12.27 24.77
N PRO A 85 -25.04 -13.10 25.23
CA PRO A 85 -25.19 -13.81 26.48
C PRO A 85 -25.48 -12.78 27.56
N ASP A 86 -26.55 -13.00 28.32
CA ASP A 86 -26.94 -12.12 29.41
C ASP A 86 -25.82 -12.15 30.45
N LEU A 87 -25.06 -11.05 30.54
CA LEU A 87 -23.87 -10.93 31.40
C LEU A 87 -24.24 -10.50 32.83
N GLU A 88 -25.52 -10.24 33.11
CA GLU A 88 -25.98 -9.81 34.43
C GLU A 88 -25.97 -10.99 35.42
N GLY A 89 -25.08 -10.91 36.41
CA GLY A 89 -25.01 -11.87 37.52
C GLY A 89 -23.99 -13.01 37.39
N LEU A 90 -23.01 -12.91 36.50
CA LEU A 90 -21.90 -13.87 36.43
C LEU A 90 -21.07 -13.87 37.74
N GLN A 91 -21.38 -14.80 38.64
CA GLN A 91 -20.51 -15.17 39.76
C GLN A 91 -19.46 -16.16 39.26
N LEU A 92 -18.39 -15.63 38.66
CA LEU A 92 -17.25 -16.43 38.22
C LEU A 92 -16.49 -16.96 39.44
N SER A 93 -16.18 -18.25 39.46
CA SER A 93 -15.23 -18.79 40.43
C SER A 93 -13.83 -18.18 40.20
N ASN A 94 -12.99 -18.14 41.23
CA ASN A 94 -11.61 -17.64 41.09
C ASN A 94 -10.81 -18.39 39.99
N GLU A 95 -11.12 -19.67 39.75
CA GLU A 95 -10.52 -20.46 38.68
C GLU A 95 -11.00 -19.98 37.29
N GLN A 96 -12.30 -19.70 37.13
CA GLN A 96 -12.85 -19.17 35.89
C GLN A 96 -12.34 -17.76 35.58
N VAL A 97 -12.18 -16.89 36.59
CA VAL A 97 -11.58 -15.57 36.40
C VAL A 97 -10.14 -15.68 35.90
N THR A 98 -9.38 -16.63 36.45
CA THR A 98 -7.99 -16.87 36.04
C THR A 98 -7.92 -17.38 34.60
N GLU A 99 -8.79 -18.31 34.23
CA GLU A 99 -8.83 -18.84 32.87
C GLU A 99 -9.26 -17.79 31.83
N VAL A 100 -10.27 -16.98 32.17
CA VAL A 100 -10.71 -15.87 31.32
C VAL A 100 -9.58 -14.84 31.17
N ARG A 101 -8.86 -14.51 32.25
CA ARG A 101 -7.70 -13.61 32.17
C ARG A 101 -6.61 -14.17 31.25
N ARG A 102 -6.30 -15.46 31.38
CA ARG A 102 -5.34 -16.16 30.51
C ARG A 102 -5.75 -16.06 29.04
N LEU A 103 -7.03 -16.27 28.74
CA LEU A 103 -7.57 -16.14 27.38
C LEU A 103 -7.44 -14.70 26.85
N PHE A 104 -7.79 -13.69 27.66
CA PHE A 104 -7.63 -12.30 27.27
C PHE A 104 -6.16 -11.92 27.04
N GLU A 105 -5.25 -12.44 27.85
CA GLU A 105 -3.81 -12.23 27.66
C GLU A 105 -3.30 -12.89 26.38
N SER A 106 -3.74 -14.11 26.05
CA SER A 106 -3.37 -14.76 24.80
C SER A 106 -3.89 -14.02 23.57
N GLU A 107 -5.14 -13.57 23.60
CA GLU A 107 -5.71 -12.78 22.50
C GLU A 107 -5.02 -11.42 22.35
N ARG A 108 -4.69 -10.76 23.47
CA ARG A 108 -3.93 -9.51 23.45
C ARG A 108 -2.52 -9.72 22.87
N ALA A 109 -1.87 -10.83 23.20
CA ALA A 109 -0.56 -11.17 22.62
C ALA A 109 -0.67 -11.43 21.10
N ALA A 110 -1.70 -12.14 20.66
CA ALA A 110 -1.96 -12.36 19.23
C ALA A 110 -2.22 -11.04 18.48
N ALA A 111 -3.01 -10.14 19.07
CA ALA A 111 -3.28 -8.82 18.50
C ALA A 111 -2.00 -7.96 18.37
N ARG A 112 -1.11 -8.01 19.36
CA ARG A 112 0.20 -7.31 19.30
C ARG A 112 1.08 -7.79 18.14
N ILE A 113 1.08 -9.09 17.85
CA ILE A 113 1.86 -9.64 16.73
C ILE A 113 1.37 -9.04 15.40
N TRP A 114 0.05 -8.99 15.21
CA TRP A 114 -0.54 -8.39 14.00
C TRP A 114 -0.28 -6.89 13.92
N GLU A 115 -0.31 -6.19 15.05
CA GLU A 115 0.06 -4.78 15.11
C GLU A 115 1.51 -4.57 14.64
N TYR A 116 2.48 -5.35 15.15
CA TYR A 116 3.88 -5.20 14.73
C TYR A 116 4.09 -5.58 13.27
N ARG A 117 3.37 -6.58 12.75
CA ARG A 117 3.35 -6.89 11.32
C ARG A 117 2.85 -5.70 10.51
N TYR A 118 1.72 -5.10 10.92
CA TYR A 118 1.20 -3.90 10.30
C TYR A 118 2.22 -2.75 10.34
N LEU A 119 2.83 -2.46 11.49
CA LEU A 119 3.84 -1.42 11.62
C LEU A 119 5.04 -1.67 10.71
N ASN A 120 5.42 -2.93 10.52
CA ASN A 120 6.52 -3.29 9.62
C ASN A 120 6.20 -3.03 8.14
N TYR A 121 4.95 -3.13 7.73
CA TYR A 121 4.49 -2.75 6.39
C TYR A 121 4.25 -1.24 6.26
N PHE A 122 3.77 -0.60 7.33
CA PHE A 122 3.41 0.81 7.34
C PHE A 122 4.64 1.72 7.42
N PHE A 123 5.63 1.38 8.25
CA PHE A 123 6.83 2.19 8.44
C PHE A 123 7.85 2.00 7.32
N THR A 124 8.24 3.12 6.72
CA THR A 124 9.34 3.18 5.77
C THR A 124 10.69 2.90 6.44
N ALA A 125 11.71 2.59 5.63
CA ALA A 125 13.06 2.36 6.12
C ALA A 125 13.59 3.52 6.98
N ASP A 126 13.34 4.75 6.57
CA ASP A 126 13.79 5.93 7.32
C ASP A 126 12.98 6.13 8.61
N THR A 127 11.66 5.85 8.61
CA THR A 127 10.84 5.86 9.84
C THR A 127 11.38 4.87 10.88
N GLN A 128 11.72 3.66 10.42
CA GLN A 128 12.32 2.61 11.22
C GLN A 128 13.71 3.01 11.74
N ALA A 129 14.54 3.65 10.90
CA ALA A 129 15.87 4.11 11.27
C ALA A 129 15.82 5.25 12.30
N VAL A 130 14.88 6.19 12.15
CA VAL A 130 14.62 7.27 13.11
C VAL A 130 14.25 6.69 14.48
N LEU A 131 13.33 5.72 14.53
CA LEU A 131 12.95 5.08 15.79
C LEU A 131 14.15 4.40 16.46
N SER A 132 14.93 3.62 15.70
CA SER A 132 16.14 2.97 16.23
C SER A 132 17.17 3.97 16.75
N TRP A 133 17.33 5.11 16.06
CA TRP A 133 18.23 6.17 16.48
C TRP A 133 17.76 6.85 17.79
N ILE A 134 16.47 7.20 17.91
CA ILE A 134 15.89 7.77 19.15
C ILE A 134 16.09 6.82 20.34
N ILE A 135 15.92 5.51 20.10
CA ILE A 135 16.15 4.49 21.13
C ILE A 135 17.64 4.47 21.53
N GLY A 136 18.54 4.49 20.55
CA GLY A 136 19.99 4.45 20.79
C GLY A 136 20.54 5.67 21.52
N THR A 137 19.92 6.85 21.35
CA THR A 137 20.33 8.08 22.04
C THR A 137 19.70 8.25 23.43
N GLY A 138 18.67 7.46 23.77
CA GLY A 138 17.94 7.59 25.03
C GLY A 138 16.96 8.78 25.05
N GLY A 139 16.63 9.31 23.87
CA GLY A 139 15.78 10.49 23.67
C GLY A 139 16.57 11.73 23.26
N VAL A 140 15.93 12.61 22.50
CA VAL A 140 16.58 13.76 21.84
C VAL A 140 15.66 14.97 21.78
N SER A 141 16.21 16.16 21.60
CA SER A 141 15.39 17.33 21.28
C SER A 141 14.91 17.30 19.82
N VAL A 142 13.77 17.94 19.54
CA VAL A 142 13.25 18.12 18.17
C VAL A 142 14.31 18.80 17.28
N ASP A 143 15.02 19.81 17.79
CA ASP A 143 16.07 20.50 17.03
C ASP A 143 17.24 19.58 16.67
N THR A 144 17.61 18.68 17.58
CA THR A 144 18.68 17.70 17.36
C THR A 144 18.23 16.65 16.34
N TYR A 145 16.97 16.23 16.40
CA TYR A 145 16.36 15.38 15.38
C TYR A 145 16.42 16.04 13.99
N GLU A 146 15.98 17.29 13.88
CA GLU A 146 16.00 18.05 12.63
C GLU A 146 17.42 18.17 12.07
N ALA A 147 18.39 18.57 12.90
CA ALA A 147 19.77 18.75 12.48
C ALA A 147 20.44 17.43 12.03
N PHE A 148 20.16 16.32 12.73
CA PHE A 148 20.76 15.02 12.41
C PHE A 148 20.19 14.40 11.13
N TRP A 149 18.87 14.49 10.93
CA TRP A 149 18.20 13.82 9.82
C TRP A 149 18.09 14.68 8.55
N MET A 150 18.29 15.98 8.62
CA MET A 150 18.23 16.89 7.47
C MET A 150 19.10 16.47 6.27
N PRO A 151 20.35 15.97 6.43
CA PRO A 151 21.17 15.55 5.29
C PRO A 151 20.62 14.33 4.55
N ARG A 152 19.90 13.45 5.25
CA ARG A 152 19.37 12.20 4.70
C ARG A 152 17.92 12.33 4.23
N ILE A 153 17.11 13.07 4.99
CA ILE A 153 15.69 13.31 4.75
C ILE A 153 15.54 14.81 4.52
N SER A 154 15.81 15.27 3.30
CA SER A 154 15.91 16.71 3.01
C SER A 154 14.57 17.45 3.11
N LEU A 155 13.46 16.77 2.81
CA LEU A 155 12.12 17.33 2.87
C LEU A 155 11.66 17.48 4.33
N ALA A 156 11.42 18.72 4.76
CA ALA A 156 10.95 18.99 6.13
C ALA A 156 9.60 18.33 6.43
N GLY A 157 8.67 18.34 5.46
CA GLY A 157 7.37 17.68 5.62
C GLY A 157 7.47 16.17 5.82
N GLU A 158 8.47 15.51 5.24
CA GLU A 158 8.72 14.09 5.43
C GLU A 158 9.24 13.81 6.85
N ARG A 159 10.16 14.63 7.36
CA ARG A 159 10.65 14.53 8.75
C ARG A 159 9.51 14.71 9.76
N THR A 160 8.66 15.71 9.56
CA THR A 160 7.47 15.91 10.40
C THR A 160 6.49 14.73 10.31
N ALA A 161 6.26 14.19 9.10
CA ALA A 161 5.38 13.04 8.89
C ALA A 161 5.92 11.79 9.60
N ILE A 162 7.23 11.57 9.62
CA ILE A 162 7.87 10.46 10.33
C ILE A 162 7.61 10.57 11.84
N LEU A 163 7.86 11.73 12.45
CA LEU A 163 7.58 11.92 13.88
C LEU A 163 6.09 11.76 14.19
N THR A 164 5.23 12.28 13.33
CA THR A 164 3.77 12.17 13.48
C THR A 164 3.33 10.70 13.42
N ALA A 165 3.82 9.94 12.45
CA ALA A 165 3.52 8.51 12.31
C ALA A 165 3.98 7.70 13.54
N LEU A 166 5.20 7.95 14.02
CA LEU A 166 5.73 7.30 15.22
C LEU A 166 4.91 7.66 16.48
N GLN A 167 4.44 8.90 16.60
CA GLN A 167 3.61 9.35 17.72
C GLN A 167 2.20 8.76 17.65
N MET A 168 1.56 8.76 16.48
CA MET A 168 0.22 8.20 16.27
C MET A 168 0.15 6.72 16.64
N HIS A 169 1.21 5.96 16.34
CA HIS A 169 1.32 4.55 16.71
C HIS A 169 1.89 4.30 18.11
N GLN A 170 2.07 5.36 18.92
CA GLN A 170 2.56 5.31 20.29
C GLN A 170 3.96 4.70 20.42
N CYS A 171 4.80 4.79 19.38
CA CYS A 171 6.19 4.34 19.42
C CYS A 171 7.12 5.37 20.09
N ILE A 172 6.76 6.64 19.99
CA ILE A 172 7.46 7.75 20.66
C ILE A 172 6.47 8.61 21.46
N SER A 173 6.98 9.26 22.50
CA SER A 173 6.31 10.35 23.23
C SER A 173 7.08 11.64 22.98
N ILE A 174 6.36 12.70 22.66
CA ILE A 174 6.93 14.05 22.49
C ILE A 174 6.40 14.90 23.65
N GLU A 175 7.27 15.19 24.60
CA GLU A 175 6.97 15.98 25.80
C GLU A 175 7.74 17.29 25.73
N GLY A 176 7.05 18.35 25.29
CA GLY A 176 7.69 19.64 25.03
C GLY A 176 8.75 19.53 23.92
N PRO A 177 10.01 19.93 24.17
CA PRO A 177 11.06 19.83 23.17
C PRO A 177 11.67 18.42 23.06
N MET A 178 11.31 17.49 23.95
CA MET A 178 11.98 16.20 24.08
C MET A 178 11.18 15.07 23.43
N ILE A 179 11.87 14.29 22.59
CA ILE A 179 11.36 13.09 21.94
C ILE A 179 11.96 11.89 22.67
N SER A 180 11.12 10.99 23.15
CA SER A 180 11.54 9.76 23.83
C SER A 180 10.84 8.54 23.27
N ALA A 181 11.52 7.39 23.25
CA ALA A 181 10.92 6.14 22.82
C ALA A 181 10.07 5.52 23.95
N THR A 182 8.84 5.13 23.63
CA THR A 182 7.95 4.43 24.57
C THR A 182 8.38 2.98 24.77
N PRO A 183 7.87 2.26 25.78
CA PRO A 183 8.08 0.82 25.91
C PRO A 183 7.67 0.04 24.66
N LYS A 184 6.55 0.43 24.03
CA LYS A 184 6.08 -0.17 22.78
C LYS A 184 7.03 0.06 21.62
N GLY A 185 7.56 1.28 21.47
CA GLY A 185 8.54 1.59 20.43
C GLY A 185 9.81 0.74 20.56
N LYS A 186 10.27 0.51 21.80
CA LYS A 186 11.41 -0.37 22.10
C LYS A 186 11.09 -1.84 21.80
N GLU A 187 9.94 -2.33 22.26
CA GLU A 187 9.49 -3.71 22.01
C GLU A 187 9.38 -4.00 20.51
N TYR A 188 8.77 -3.09 19.74
CA TYR A 188 8.73 -3.19 18.28
C TYR A 188 10.13 -3.17 17.65
N ALA A 189 11.04 -2.33 18.16
CA ALA A 189 12.39 -2.23 17.60
C ALA A 189 13.22 -3.50 17.82
N GLU A 190 12.99 -4.20 18.93
CA GLU A 190 13.61 -5.48 19.31
C GLU A 190 12.91 -6.71 18.72
N TRP A 191 11.76 -6.53 18.06
CA TRP A 191 10.96 -7.63 17.57
C TRP A 191 11.69 -8.44 16.47
N PRO A 192 11.86 -9.77 16.62
CA PRO A 192 12.73 -10.58 15.75
C PRO A 192 12.32 -10.63 14.27
N GLU A 193 11.03 -10.49 13.97
CA GLU A 193 10.52 -10.51 12.59
C GLU A 193 10.55 -9.13 11.92
N ARG A 194 11.04 -8.09 12.61
CA ARG A 194 11.15 -6.75 12.05
C ARG A 194 12.08 -6.78 10.83
N ARG A 195 11.57 -6.28 9.70
CA ARG A 195 12.29 -6.23 8.43
C ARG A 195 12.12 -4.87 7.80
N THR A 196 13.21 -4.29 7.37
CA THR A 196 13.19 -3.09 6.53
C THR A 196 12.71 -3.48 5.14
N LEU A 197 11.43 -3.26 4.86
CA LEU A 197 10.85 -3.47 3.54
C LEU A 197 11.21 -2.26 2.67
N SER A 198 12.43 -2.23 2.12
CA SER A 198 12.81 -1.19 1.17
C SER A 198 12.16 -1.47 -0.18
N ALA A 199 11.70 -0.41 -0.86
CA ALA A 199 11.25 -0.49 -2.25
C ALA A 199 12.40 -0.68 -3.25
N ASN A 200 13.65 -0.77 -2.79
CA ASN A 200 14.83 -0.89 -3.65
C ASN A 200 15.81 -1.93 -3.09
N PRO A 201 15.85 -3.15 -3.65
CA PRO A 201 16.79 -4.20 -3.26
C PRO A 201 18.18 -4.06 -3.92
N GLY A 202 18.50 -2.91 -4.55
CA GLY A 202 19.74 -2.76 -5.33
C GLY A 202 20.25 -1.33 -5.51
N ALA A 203 20.29 -0.53 -4.43
CA ALA A 203 21.05 0.72 -4.39
C ALA A 203 22.15 0.62 -3.33
#